data_AF-A0A453PID6-F1
#
_entry.id   AF-A0A453PID6-F1
#
_cell.length_a   1.000
_cell.length_b   1.000
_cell.length_c   1.000
_cell.angle_alpha   90.00
_cell.angle_beta   90.00
_cell.angle_gamma   90.00
#
_symmetry.space_group_name_H-M   'P 1'
#
loop_
_entity.id
_entity.type
_entity.pdbx_description
1 polymer ?
#
loop_
_entity_poly.entity_id
_entity_poly.type
_entity_poly.pdbx_seq_one_letter_code
_entity_poly.pdbx_strand_id
1 'polypeptide(L)'
;GSHVASADGGAPAWTTALQKHVAFFDADSDGIVSFSETERGLRAIGLGAAEATVKATLINGVIGPKTRPENATTSKFSIYIENIHQGIHGSDSGSYDAQGRFVPAKFNEIFTKHAKVEPNAVNESELEAMRIANREDGDDIGR
;
A
#
# COMPACT_ATOMS: atom_id res chain seq x y z
N GLY A 1 -7.55 1.72 -24.74
CA GLY A 1 -8.61 2.74 -24.68
C GLY A 1 -8.39 3.51 -23.40
N SER A 2 -8.00 4.77 -23.53
CA SER A 2 -7.67 5.68 -22.43
C SER A 2 -8.91 5.97 -21.60
N HIS A 3 -8.90 5.61 -20.32
CA HIS A 3 -9.87 6.13 -19.36
C HIS A 3 -9.54 7.61 -19.11
N VAL A 4 -10.43 8.45 -19.61
CA VAL A 4 -10.47 9.88 -19.35
C VAL A 4 -10.82 10.04 -17.87
N ALA A 5 -9.99 10.78 -17.12
CA ALA A 5 -10.32 11.23 -15.79
C ALA A 5 -11.70 11.91 -15.84
N SER A 6 -12.68 11.34 -15.13
CA SER A 6 -14.02 11.92 -15.10
C SER A 6 -13.98 13.23 -14.32
N ALA A 7 -14.46 14.29 -14.97
CA ALA A 7 -14.53 15.65 -14.47
C ALA A 7 -15.71 15.89 -13.51
N ASP A 8 -16.13 14.85 -12.79
CA ASP A 8 -17.16 14.92 -11.76
C ASP A 8 -16.44 14.64 -10.42
N GLY A 9 -16.16 15.69 -9.65
CA GLY A 9 -15.30 15.71 -8.46
C GLY A 9 -15.79 14.88 -7.26
N GLY A 10 -16.02 13.59 -7.46
CA GLY A 10 -16.12 12.57 -6.43
C GLY A 10 -15.03 11.52 -6.63
N ALA A 11 -14.42 11.06 -5.53
CA ALA A 11 -13.43 9.99 -5.59
C ALA A 11 -13.95 8.81 -6.43
N PRO A 12 -13.07 8.19 -7.25
CA PRO A 12 -13.41 6.96 -7.96
C PRO A 12 -14.00 5.94 -6.98
N ALA A 13 -15.05 5.22 -7.39
CA ALA A 13 -15.57 4.12 -6.59
C ALA A 13 -14.51 3.01 -6.52
N TRP A 14 -13.68 3.00 -5.46
CA TRP A 14 -12.61 2.03 -5.28
C TRP A 14 -13.17 0.61 -5.27
N THR A 15 -12.69 -0.22 -6.20
CA THR A 15 -13.28 -1.55 -6.45
C THR A 15 -12.52 -2.66 -5.74
N THR A 16 -11.22 -2.50 -5.50
CA THR A 16 -10.38 -3.50 -4.84
C THR A 16 -10.16 -3.18 -3.35
N ALA A 17 -9.77 -4.19 -2.58
CA ALA A 17 -9.52 -4.01 -1.15
C ALA A 17 -8.28 -3.14 -0.91
N LEU A 18 -7.24 -3.29 -1.73
CA LEU A 18 -6.03 -2.48 -1.65
C LEU A 18 -6.31 -1.01 -1.98
N GLN A 19 -7.12 -0.73 -3.00
CA GLN A 19 -7.52 0.65 -3.31
C GLN A 19 -8.25 1.30 -2.15
N LYS A 20 -9.22 0.60 -1.54
CA LYS A 20 -9.94 1.09 -0.36
C LYS A 20 -9.03 1.30 0.85
N HIS A 21 -8.05 0.42 1.04
CA HIS A 21 -7.05 0.56 2.10
C HIS A 21 -6.23 1.83 1.91
N VAL A 22 -5.73 2.10 0.70
CA VAL A 22 -4.90 3.28 0.42
C VAL A 22 -5.72 4.57 0.37
N ALA A 23 -7.00 4.49 0.00
CA ALA A 23 -7.92 5.63 0.06
C ALA A 23 -8.10 6.25 1.46
N PHE A 24 -7.74 5.54 2.53
CA PHE A 24 -7.65 6.14 3.86
C PHE A 24 -6.70 7.35 3.90
N PHE A 25 -5.62 7.30 3.10
CA PHE A 25 -4.59 8.34 3.09
C PHE A 25 -4.95 9.51 2.16
N ASP A 26 -5.85 9.33 1.20
CA ASP A 26 -6.32 10.36 0.27
C ASP A 26 -7.33 11.28 0.97
N ALA A 27 -6.82 12.37 1.54
CA ALA A 27 -7.58 13.20 2.47
C ALA A 27 -8.50 14.19 1.74
N ASP A 28 -8.14 14.59 0.52
CA ASP A 28 -8.96 15.47 -0.32
C ASP A 28 -9.77 14.73 -1.39
N SER A 29 -9.64 13.40 -1.46
CA SER A 29 -10.45 12.51 -2.29
C SER A 29 -10.24 12.71 -3.81
N ASP A 30 -9.04 13.10 -4.21
CA ASP A 30 -8.67 13.32 -5.61
C ASP A 30 -8.09 12.05 -6.30
N GLY A 31 -7.89 10.97 -5.54
CA GLY A 31 -7.32 9.71 -6.01
C GLY A 31 -5.79 9.65 -6.04
N ILE A 32 -5.11 10.69 -5.54
CA ILE A 32 -3.66 10.88 -5.57
C ILE A 32 -3.16 11.18 -4.16
N VAL A 33 -2.49 10.22 -3.53
CA VAL A 33 -1.90 10.44 -2.21
C VAL A 33 -0.57 11.19 -2.33
N SER A 34 -0.55 12.43 -1.86
CA SER A 34 0.65 13.26 -1.74
C SER A 34 1.52 12.85 -0.54
N PHE A 35 2.74 13.39 -0.46
CA PHE A 35 3.61 13.14 0.70
C PHE A 35 2.99 13.61 2.02
N SER A 36 2.39 14.81 2.03
CA SER A 36 1.81 15.41 3.23
C SER A 36 0.59 14.63 3.72
N GLU A 37 -0.14 14.01 2.80
CA GLU A 37 -1.25 13.12 3.10
C GLU A 37 -0.79 11.78 3.67
N THR A 38 0.25 11.17 3.08
CA THR A 38 0.89 9.99 3.70
C THR A 38 1.35 10.30 5.12
N GLU A 39 2.06 11.41 5.33
CA GLU A 39 2.53 11.81 6.66
C GLU A 39 1.37 12.02 7.64
N ARG A 40 0.31 12.71 7.21
CA ARG A 40 -0.89 12.95 8.02
C ARG A 40 -1.60 11.65 8.37
N GLY A 41 -1.77 10.74 7.41
CA GLY A 41 -2.40 9.43 7.65
C GLY A 41 -1.57 8.55 8.59
N LEU A 42 -0.24 8.57 8.46
CA LEU A 42 0.66 7.88 9.39
C LEU A 42 0.54 8.41 10.82
N ARG A 43 0.42 9.73 10.99
CA ARG A 43 0.15 10.34 12.31
C ARG A 43 -1.23 9.97 12.83
N ALA A 44 -2.23 9.87 11.96
CA ALA A 44 -3.59 9.48 12.34
C ALA A 44 -3.67 8.04 12.87
N ILE A 45 -2.77 7.15 12.44
CA ILE A 45 -2.67 5.77 12.97
C ILE A 45 -1.69 5.64 14.16
N GLY A 46 -1.22 6.77 14.71
CA GLY A 46 -0.50 6.80 15.99
C GLY A 46 1.01 7.01 15.92
N LEU A 47 1.61 7.26 14.75
CA LEU A 47 3.05 7.52 14.66
C LEU A 47 3.38 8.95 15.11
N GLY A 48 4.54 9.10 15.76
CA GLY A 48 5.10 10.42 16.06
C GLY A 48 5.50 11.17 14.79
N ALA A 49 5.61 12.51 14.86
CA ALA A 49 5.88 13.35 13.69
C ALA A 49 7.16 12.95 12.93
N ALA A 50 8.28 12.79 13.64
CA ALA A 50 9.55 12.41 13.02
C ALA A 50 9.49 11.02 12.34
N GLU A 51 8.84 10.05 12.99
CA GLU A 51 8.67 8.71 12.45
C GLU A 51 7.77 8.70 11.22
N ALA A 52 6.67 9.46 11.26
CA ALA A 52 5.75 9.62 10.14
C ALA A 52 6.45 10.25 8.93
N THR A 53 7.26 11.30 9.11
CA THR A 53 8.02 11.92 8.02
C THR A 53 9.00 10.93 7.36
N VAL A 54 9.74 10.15 8.17
CA VAL A 54 10.69 9.16 7.64
C VAL A 54 9.97 8.07 6.85
N LYS A 55 8.87 7.53 7.38
CA LYS A 55 8.10 6.49 6.68
C LYS A 55 7.38 7.03 5.44
N ALA A 56 6.84 8.24 5.48
CA ALA A 56 6.25 8.89 4.31
C ALA A 56 7.28 9.06 3.18
N THR A 57 8.51 9.43 3.53
CA THR A 57 9.61 9.55 2.55
C THR A 57 9.86 8.21 1.84
N LEU A 58 9.94 7.11 2.60
CA LEU A 58 10.16 5.78 2.03
C LEU A 58 8.97 5.32 1.18
N ILE A 59 7.74 5.47 1.70
CA ILE A 59 6.50 5.04 1.03
C ILE A 59 6.31 5.78 -0.30
N ASN A 60 6.33 7.12 -0.28
CA ASN A 60 6.16 7.91 -1.49
C ASN A 60 7.34 7.76 -2.46
N GLY A 61 8.57 7.61 -1.94
CA GLY A 61 9.77 7.42 -2.74
C GLY A 61 9.78 6.10 -3.53
N VAL A 62 9.26 5.02 -2.94
CA VAL A 62 9.23 3.68 -3.56
C VAL A 62 7.97 3.44 -4.38
N ILE A 63 6.80 3.82 -3.86
CA ILE A 63 5.51 3.50 -4.48
C ILE A 63 5.09 4.55 -5.52
N GLY A 64 5.43 5.83 -5.29
CA GLY A 64 5.05 6.93 -6.18
C GLY A 64 5.47 6.69 -7.64
N PRO A 65 6.77 6.42 -7.91
CA PRO A 65 7.24 6.16 -9.27
C PRO A 65 6.58 4.96 -9.95
N LYS A 66 6.22 3.92 -9.18
CA LYS A 66 5.59 2.69 -9.72
C LYS A 66 4.15 2.92 -10.14
N THR A 67 3.40 3.72 -9.39
CA THR A 67 1.96 3.92 -9.62
C THR A 67 1.66 5.08 -10.58
N ARG A 68 2.66 5.92 -10.86
CA ARG A 68 2.50 7.13 -11.66
C ARG A 68 2.26 6.82 -13.15
N PRO A 69 1.18 7.33 -13.77
CA PRO A 69 0.99 7.22 -15.21
C PRO A 69 1.96 8.15 -15.97
N GLU A 70 2.35 7.75 -17.18
CA GLU A 70 3.39 8.44 -17.99
C GLU A 70 3.09 9.93 -18.24
N ASN A 71 1.82 10.30 -18.37
CA ASN A 71 1.37 11.65 -18.69
C ASN A 71 0.99 12.50 -17.46
N ALA A 72 1.25 12.01 -16.24
CA ALA A 72 0.96 12.77 -15.02
C ALA A 72 1.75 14.08 -14.96
N THR A 73 1.13 15.13 -14.41
CA THR A 73 1.73 16.46 -14.17
C THR A 73 2.05 16.73 -12.69
N THR A 74 1.62 15.87 -11.78
CA THR A 74 1.86 15.96 -10.33
C THR A 74 3.32 15.59 -9.97
N SER A 75 3.66 15.50 -8.68
CA SER A 75 4.98 15.04 -8.22
C SER A 75 5.28 13.60 -8.63
N LYS A 76 6.53 13.28 -8.99
CA LYS A 76 6.98 11.89 -9.26
C LYS A 76 6.82 10.94 -8.05
N PHE A 77 6.63 11.50 -6.86
CA PHE A 77 6.45 10.79 -5.61
C PHE A 77 4.97 10.69 -5.16
N SER A 78 4.05 11.25 -5.95
CA SER A 78 2.61 11.07 -5.73
C SER A 78 2.21 9.62 -6.00
N ILE A 79 1.39 9.05 -5.12
CA ILE A 79 0.88 7.68 -5.25
C ILE A 79 -0.51 7.72 -5.88
N TYR A 80 -0.69 7.03 -7.00
CA TYR A 80 -1.96 6.96 -7.70
C TYR A 80 -2.73 5.72 -7.24
N ILE A 81 -3.88 5.93 -6.58
CA ILE A 81 -4.66 4.83 -6.01
C ILE A 81 -5.15 3.88 -7.10
N GLU A 82 -5.54 4.40 -8.27
CA GLU A 82 -5.97 3.59 -9.41
C GLU A 82 -4.93 2.50 -9.77
N ASN A 83 -3.64 2.84 -9.72
CA ASN A 83 -2.54 1.97 -10.11
C ASN A 83 -1.84 1.29 -8.93
N ILE A 84 -2.41 1.34 -7.72
CA ILE A 84 -1.72 0.88 -6.50
C ILE A 84 -1.30 -0.59 -6.52
N HIS A 85 -1.97 -1.42 -7.33
CA HIS A 85 -1.60 -2.82 -7.55
C HIS A 85 -0.17 -2.97 -8.10
N GLN A 86 0.34 -1.98 -8.85
CA GLN A 86 1.74 -1.94 -9.32
C GLN A 86 2.75 -1.69 -8.19
N GLY A 87 2.27 -1.24 -7.03
CA GLY A 87 3.07 -1.08 -5.81
C GLY A 87 3.20 -2.37 -4.99
N ILE A 88 2.55 -3.48 -5.39
CA ILE A 88 2.68 -4.77 -4.69
C ILE A 88 4.06 -5.34 -4.96
N HIS A 89 4.74 -5.77 -3.90
CA HIS A 89 6.07 -6.34 -3.95
C HIS A 89 6.04 -7.87 -4.11
N GLY A 90 7.13 -8.48 -4.57
CA GLY A 90 7.23 -9.94 -4.70
C GLY A 90 7.17 -10.65 -3.34
N SER A 91 7.87 -10.10 -2.33
CA SER A 91 7.92 -10.62 -0.96
C SER A 91 6.69 -10.34 -0.10
N ASP A 92 5.58 -9.95 -0.72
CA ASP A 92 4.34 -9.67 -0.01
C ASP A 92 3.76 -10.93 0.65
N SER A 93 2.70 -10.76 1.45
CA SER A 93 2.03 -11.90 2.09
C SER A 93 1.09 -12.67 1.16
N GLY A 94 0.76 -12.11 -0.01
CA GLY A 94 -0.32 -12.57 -0.87
C GLY A 94 -1.72 -12.29 -0.31
N SER A 95 -1.84 -11.53 0.79
CA SER A 95 -3.15 -11.12 1.34
C SER A 95 -3.94 -10.26 0.36
N TYR A 96 -3.24 -9.59 -0.57
CA TYR A 96 -3.81 -9.06 -1.79
C TYR A 96 -3.26 -9.84 -2.98
N ASP A 97 -4.10 -10.14 -3.97
CA ASP A 97 -3.60 -10.67 -5.24
C ASP A 97 -2.94 -9.58 -6.10
N ALA A 98 -2.41 -9.95 -7.27
CA ALA A 98 -1.69 -9.04 -8.17
C ALA A 98 -2.55 -7.86 -8.68
N GLN A 99 -3.87 -7.91 -8.49
CA GLN A 99 -4.82 -6.87 -8.85
C GLN A 99 -5.31 -6.08 -7.61
N GLY A 100 -4.80 -6.38 -6.41
CA GLY A 100 -5.18 -5.72 -5.17
C GLY A 100 -6.47 -6.24 -4.52
N ARG A 101 -7.01 -7.38 -4.96
CA ARG A 101 -8.20 -7.99 -4.33
C ARG A 101 -7.79 -8.77 -3.09
N PHE A 102 -8.58 -8.70 -2.03
CA PHE A 102 -8.28 -9.41 -0.79
C PHE A 102 -8.42 -10.93 -0.96
N VAL A 103 -7.44 -11.68 -0.45
CA VAL A 103 -7.38 -13.14 -0.47
C VAL A 103 -7.45 -13.67 0.96
N PRO A 104 -8.65 -13.99 1.49
CA PRO A 104 -8.83 -14.39 2.89
C PRO A 104 -7.98 -15.61 3.30
N ALA A 105 -7.82 -16.57 2.39
CA ALA A 105 -7.02 -17.76 2.66
C ALA A 105 -5.54 -17.41 2.91
N LYS A 106 -4.97 -16.47 2.15
CA LYS A 106 -3.58 -16.01 2.32
C LYS A 106 -3.40 -15.15 3.56
N PHE A 107 -4.37 -14.30 3.87
CA PHE A 107 -4.38 -13.57 5.13
C PHE A 107 -4.41 -14.50 6.35
N ASN A 108 -5.29 -15.50 6.34
CA ASN A 108 -5.36 -16.50 7.41
C ASN A 108 -4.08 -17.37 7.50
N GLU A 109 -3.41 -17.59 6.37
CA GLU A 109 -2.15 -18.33 6.31
C GLU A 109 -1.06 -17.68 7.18
N ILE A 110 -1.04 -16.34 7.30
CA ILE A 110 -0.13 -15.60 8.19
C ILE A 110 -0.21 -16.14 9.61
N PHE A 111 -1.41 -16.21 10.17
CA PHE A 111 -1.60 -16.64 11.56
C PHE A 111 -1.31 -18.13 11.73
N THR A 112 -1.84 -18.98 10.83
CA THR A 112 -1.58 -20.42 10.92
C THR A 112 -0.08 -20.76 10.86
N LYS A 113 0.71 -20.02 10.08
CA LYS A 113 2.15 -20.24 9.95
C LYS A 113 2.99 -19.57 11.03
N HIS A 114 2.67 -18.34 11.42
CA HIS A 114 3.58 -17.51 12.21
C HIS A 114 3.08 -17.18 13.63
N ALA A 115 1.78 -17.22 13.89
CA ALA A 115 1.21 -16.89 15.20
C ALA A 115 1.31 -18.09 16.17
N LYS A 116 2.48 -18.24 16.81
CA LYS A 116 2.80 -19.34 17.74
C LYS A 116 2.51 -19.00 19.20
N VAL A 117 2.53 -17.71 19.55
CA VAL A 117 2.25 -17.24 20.91
C VAL A 117 0.76 -16.99 21.10
N GLU A 118 0.11 -16.25 20.19
CA GLU A 118 -1.32 -15.92 20.27
C GLU A 118 -2.00 -16.23 18.92
N PRO A 119 -3.02 -17.12 18.84
CA PRO A 119 -3.51 -17.66 17.55
C PRO A 119 -3.96 -16.66 16.50
N ASN A 120 -4.29 -15.42 16.87
CA ASN A 120 -4.79 -14.37 15.97
C ASN A 120 -3.95 -13.09 16.02
N ALA A 121 -2.70 -13.18 16.49
CA ALA A 121 -1.77 -12.05 16.52
C ALA A 121 -0.35 -12.53 16.24
N VAL A 122 0.44 -11.69 15.57
CA VAL A 122 1.87 -11.91 15.41
C VAL A 122 2.61 -10.88 16.26
N ASN A 123 3.54 -11.33 17.09
CA ASN A 123 4.48 -10.45 17.78
C ASN A 123 5.66 -10.09 16.86
N GLU A 124 6.57 -9.22 17.33
CA GLU A 124 7.71 -8.74 16.54
C GLU A 124 8.63 -9.86 16.03
N SER A 125 8.90 -10.89 16.85
CA SER A 125 9.76 -12.01 16.46
C SER A 125 9.09 -12.90 15.41
N GLU A 126 7.79 -13.11 15.53
CA GLU A 126 6.99 -13.86 14.55
C GLU A 126 6.84 -13.10 13.22
N LEU A 127 6.70 -11.77 13.29
CA LEU A 127 6.67 -10.89 12.12
C LEU A 127 8.03 -10.87 11.39
N GLU A 128 9.15 -10.80 12.11
CA GLU A 128 10.47 -10.89 11.48
C GLU A 128 10.71 -12.27 10.86
N ALA A 129 10.26 -13.36 11.52
CA ALA A 129 10.31 -14.68 10.93
C ALA A 129 9.48 -14.78 9.63
N MET A 130 8.29 -14.14 9.59
CA MET A 130 7.48 -14.03 8.37
C MET A 130 8.23 -13.25 7.28
N ARG A 131 8.80 -12.09 7.63
CA ARG A 131 9.54 -11.24 6.68
C ARG A 131 10.74 -11.98 6.07
N ILE A 132 11.48 -12.76 6.86
CA ILE A 132 12.59 -13.58 6.38
C ILE A 132 12.07 -14.69 5.45
N ALA A 133 10.98 -15.36 5.83
CA ALA A 133 10.41 -16.46 5.05
C ALA A 133 9.84 -16.03 3.70
N ASN A 134 9.31 -14.81 3.60
CA ASN A 134 8.70 -14.28 2.37
C ASN A 134 9.69 -13.59 1.44
N ARG A 135 10.96 -13.43 1.83
CA ARG A 135 11.93 -12.63 1.07
C ARG A 135 12.13 -13.20 -0.34
N GLU A 136 11.99 -12.33 -1.34
CA GLU A 136 12.30 -12.63 -2.75
C GLU A 136 13.39 -11.69 -3.28
N ASP A 137 14.23 -12.17 -4.19
CA ASP A 137 15.21 -11.33 -4.89
C ASP A 137 14.48 -10.41 -5.89
N GLY A 138 14.91 -9.15 -6.00
CA GLY A 138 14.25 -8.18 -6.89
C GLY A 138 12.88 -7.71 -6.38
N ASP A 139 12.71 -7.68 -5.05
CA ASP A 139 11.44 -7.33 -4.38
C ASP A 139 10.78 -6.02 -4.86
N ASP A 140 11.60 -5.07 -5.30
CA ASP A 140 11.17 -3.77 -5.81
C ASP A 140 10.67 -3.82 -7.27
N ILE A 141 10.77 -4.94 -7.97
CA ILE A 141 10.34 -5.10 -9.38
C ILE A 141 8.83 -5.38 -9.50
N GLY A 142 8.17 -5.73 -8.40
CA GLY A 142 6.73 -6.03 -8.35
C GLY A 142 6.38 -7.42 -8.90
N ARG A 143 5.12 -7.84 -8.71
CA ARG A 143 4.61 -9.15 -9.14
C ARG A 143 3.95 -9.12 -10.52
#